data_AF-A0A7S2PPN5-F1
#
_entry.id   AF-A0A7S2PPN5-F1
#
_cell.length_a   1.000
_cell.length_b   1.000
_cell.length_c   1.000
_cell.angle_alpha   90.00
_cell.angle_beta   90.00
_cell.angle_gamma   90.00
#
_symmetry.space_group_name_H-M   'P 1'
#
loop_
_entity.id
_entity.type
_entity.pdbx_description
1 polymer ?
#
loop_
_entity_poly.entity_id
_entity_poly.type
_entity_poly.pdbx_seq_one_letter_code
_entity_poly.pdbx_strand_id
1 'polypeptide(L)'
;VRYCSDACHQEHSPQHEAMCNERAAKLRDELLFRQPESSHLGDCPICMIPMRLDRSKSTIMTCCSIVICDGCHHANLLREAEVRRGVSRCPFCRETTPSTKEELDKFMMKRIEANDPVALSHKGGEKYNEGNYPSAFEWYT
;
A
#
# COMPACT_ATOMS: atom_id res chain seq x y z
N VAL A 1 -1.26 36.45 -20.87
CA VAL A 1 0.04 36.96 -21.39
C VAL A 1 -0.18 38.35 -21.93
N ARG A 2 0.78 39.26 -21.76
CA ARG A 2 0.75 40.61 -22.36
C ARG A 2 1.68 40.63 -23.56
N TYR A 3 1.23 41.22 -24.67
CA TYR A 3 2.02 41.38 -25.89
C TYR A 3 2.34 42.86 -26.10
N CYS A 4 3.47 43.15 -26.75
CA CYS A 4 3.91 44.53 -27.01
C CYS A 4 3.19 45.19 -28.21
N SER A 5 2.57 44.39 -29.09
CA SER A 5 1.82 44.86 -30.25
C SER A 5 0.84 43.79 -30.76
N ASP A 6 -0.09 44.18 -31.61
CA ASP A 6 -1.04 43.26 -32.26
C ASP A 6 -0.34 42.27 -33.20
N ALA A 7 0.72 42.71 -33.89
CA ALA A 7 1.54 41.83 -34.74
C ALA A 7 2.22 40.74 -33.92
N CYS A 8 2.85 41.10 -32.80
CA CYS A 8 3.46 40.13 -31.89
C CYS A 8 2.41 39.21 -31.23
N HIS A 9 1.19 39.70 -31.00
CA HIS A 9 0.11 38.85 -30.52
C HIS A 9 -0.27 37.79 -31.56
N GLN A 10 -0.51 38.17 -32.81
CA GLN A 10 -0.88 37.22 -33.88
C GLN A 10 0.21 36.17 -34.11
N GLU A 11 1.49 36.57 -34.11
CA GLU A 11 2.61 35.66 -34.35
C GLU A 11 2.81 34.66 -33.21
N HIS A 12 2.71 35.09 -31.96
CA HIS A 12 3.07 34.26 -30.80
C HIS A 12 1.88 33.61 -30.07
N SER A 13 0.64 34.03 -30.34
CA SER A 13 -0.55 33.47 -29.69
C SER A 13 -0.68 31.95 -29.86
N PRO A 14 -0.49 31.36 -31.06
CA PRO A 14 -0.62 29.91 -31.24
C PRO A 14 0.41 29.11 -30.41
N GLN A 15 1.65 29.60 -30.34
CA GLN A 15 2.71 28.97 -29.54
C GLN A 15 2.38 29.04 -28.05
N HIS A 16 1.89 30.19 -27.58
CA HIS A 16 1.47 30.36 -26.20
C HIS A 16 0.28 29.46 -25.85
N GLU A 17 -0.75 29.40 -26.70
CA GLU A 17 -1.90 28.52 -26.49
C GLU A 17 -1.47 27.05 -26.39
N ALA A 18 -0.59 26.59 -27.29
CA ALA A 18 -0.05 25.24 -27.24
C ALA A 18 0.69 24.97 -25.91
N MET A 19 1.57 25.87 -25.47
CA MET A 19 2.28 25.74 -24.20
C MET A 19 1.34 25.76 -22.99
N CYS A 20 0.30 26.62 -23.02
CA CYS A 20 -0.72 26.68 -21.97
C CYS A 20 -1.52 25.40 -21.88
N ASN A 21 -1.95 24.84 -23.02
CA ASN A 21 -2.69 23.58 -23.06
C ASN A 21 -1.83 22.42 -22.58
N GLU A 22 -0.56 22.35 -22.97
CA GLU A 22 0.39 21.35 -22.48
C GLU A 22 0.60 21.46 -20.96
N ARG A 23 0.76 22.69 -20.44
CA ARG A 23 0.91 22.91 -19.00
C ARG A 23 -0.35 22.55 -18.24
N ALA A 24 -1.53 22.90 -18.75
CA ALA A 24 -2.81 22.54 -18.15
C ALA A 24 -3.01 21.02 -18.11
N ALA A 25 -2.64 20.31 -19.18
CA ALA A 25 -2.66 18.86 -19.22
C ALA A 25 -1.72 18.25 -18.17
N LYS A 26 -0.48 18.74 -18.06
CA LYS A 26 0.48 18.30 -17.03
C LYS A 26 -0.02 18.53 -15.60
N LEU A 27 -0.56 19.72 -15.31
CA LEU A 27 -1.11 20.03 -13.99
C LEU A 27 -2.31 19.16 -13.64
N ARG A 28 -3.18 18.88 -14.63
CA ARG A 28 -4.30 17.97 -14.44
C ARG A 28 -3.82 16.55 -14.12
N ASP A 29 -2.80 16.06 -14.83
CA ASP A 29 -2.21 14.75 -14.58
C ASP A 29 -1.57 14.67 -13.18
N GLU A 30 -0.80 15.69 -12.80
CA GLU A 30 -0.23 15.80 -11.45
C GLU A 30 -1.32 15.76 -10.37
N LEU A 31 -2.40 16.51 -10.53
CA LEU A 31 -3.53 16.51 -9.57
C LEU A 31 -4.24 15.16 -9.48
N LEU A 32 -4.36 14.43 -10.59
CA LEU A 32 -5.05 13.14 -10.63
C LEU A 32 -4.20 12.01 -10.04
N PHE A 33 -2.88 12.05 -10.22
CA PHE A 33 -2.00 10.92 -9.91
C PHE A 33 -1.06 11.16 -8.73
N ARG A 34 -0.95 12.39 -8.22
CA ARG A 34 -0.18 12.68 -7.00
C ARG A 34 -0.71 11.82 -5.85
N GLN A 35 0.15 10.95 -5.32
CA GLN A 35 -0.16 10.21 -4.11
C GLN A 35 -0.26 11.20 -2.94
N PRO A 36 -1.19 10.97 -1.97
CA PRO A 36 -1.21 11.75 -0.75
C PRO A 36 0.12 11.57 -0.01
N GLU A 37 0.53 12.56 0.79
CA GLU A 37 1.78 12.49 1.55
C GLU A 37 1.72 11.45 2.69
N SER A 38 0.51 11.11 3.14
CA SER A 38 0.28 10.07 4.14
C SER A 38 -1.12 9.47 4.01
N SER A 39 -1.34 8.35 4.68
CA SER A 39 -2.68 7.81 4.91
C SER A 39 -2.88 7.50 6.39
N HIS A 40 -4.13 7.38 6.84
CA HIS A 40 -4.42 6.94 8.21
C HIS A 40 -3.98 5.49 8.50
N LEU A 41 -3.62 4.74 7.45
CA LEU A 41 -3.05 3.39 7.55
C LEU A 41 -1.52 3.42 7.67
N GLY A 42 -0.91 4.62 7.67
CA GLY A 42 0.53 4.82 7.71
C GLY A 42 1.22 4.50 6.38
N ASP A 43 2.53 4.29 6.46
CA ASP A 43 3.38 3.99 5.32
C ASP A 43 3.84 2.53 5.36
N CYS A 44 4.09 1.95 4.18
CA CYS A 44 4.69 0.63 4.10
C CYS A 44 6.10 0.67 4.72
N PRO A 45 6.44 -0.18 5.70
CA PRO A 45 7.72 -0.12 6.39
C PRO A 45 8.92 -0.59 5.54
N ILE A 46 8.68 -1.01 4.29
CA ILE A 46 9.71 -1.45 3.35
C ILE A 46 10.05 -0.33 2.35
N CYS A 47 9.04 0.25 1.70
CA CYS A 47 9.25 1.27 0.66
C CYS A 47 8.98 2.71 1.13
N MET A 48 8.45 2.89 2.35
CA MET A 48 8.08 4.19 2.93
C MET A 48 7.08 4.98 2.08
N ILE A 49 6.26 4.27 1.28
CA ILE A 49 5.17 4.87 0.51
C ILE A 49 3.87 4.70 1.31
N PRO A 50 2.98 5.72 1.32
CA PRO A 50 1.68 5.66 1.96
C PRO A 50 0.88 4.42 1.56
N MET A 51 0.35 3.74 2.58
CA MET A 51 -0.49 2.57 2.40
C MET A 51 -1.76 2.96 1.64
N ARG A 52 -2.13 2.14 0.65
CA ARG A 52 -3.34 2.32 -0.14
C ARG A 52 -4.56 2.21 0.77
N LEU A 53 -5.56 3.08 0.58
CA LEU A 53 -6.80 3.06 1.35
C LEU A 53 -7.59 1.75 1.18
N ASP A 54 -7.45 1.13 0.01
CA ASP A 54 -7.97 -0.20 -0.26
C ASP A 54 -7.15 -1.24 0.52
N ARG A 55 -7.75 -1.77 1.60
CA ARG A 55 -7.14 -2.79 2.47
C ARG A 55 -6.77 -4.07 1.73
N SER A 56 -7.41 -4.35 0.59
CA SER A 56 -7.07 -5.52 -0.25
C SER A 56 -5.73 -5.37 -0.98
N LYS A 57 -5.08 -4.20 -0.90
CA LYS A 57 -3.75 -3.91 -1.48
C LYS A 57 -2.62 -3.98 -0.46
N SER A 58 -2.87 -4.66 0.65
CA SER A 58 -1.93 -4.84 1.73
C SER A 58 -2.03 -6.25 2.30
N THR A 59 -0.89 -6.74 2.77
CA THR A 59 -0.76 -8.09 3.33
C THR A 59 -0.14 -8.01 4.72
N ILE A 60 -0.70 -8.78 5.67
CA ILE A 60 -0.10 -8.93 7.00
C ILE A 60 0.97 -10.02 6.99
N MET A 61 2.14 -9.71 7.54
CA MET A 61 3.21 -10.65 7.79
C MET A 61 3.02 -11.27 9.18
N THR A 62 2.36 -12.43 9.24
CA THR A 62 1.94 -13.09 10.51
C THR A 62 3.11 -13.45 11.44
N CYS A 63 4.33 -13.58 10.92
CA CYS A 63 5.53 -13.82 11.73
C CYS A 63 5.91 -12.64 12.65
N CYS A 64 5.56 -11.41 12.27
CA CYS A 64 5.94 -10.20 13.01
C CYS A 64 4.79 -9.20 13.18
N SER A 65 3.58 -9.55 12.75
CA SER A 65 2.40 -8.69 12.75
C SER A 65 2.62 -7.34 12.08
N ILE A 66 3.37 -7.32 10.98
CA ILE A 66 3.60 -6.10 10.21
C ILE A 66 2.76 -6.12 8.95
N VAL A 67 2.03 -5.04 8.67
CA VAL A 67 1.32 -4.86 7.40
C VAL A 67 2.26 -4.23 6.39
N ILE A 68 2.34 -4.82 5.20
CA ILE A 68 3.14 -4.33 4.07
C ILE A 68 2.24 -4.13 2.85
N CYS A 69 2.64 -3.25 1.93
CA CYS A 69 1.93 -3.12 0.67
C CYS A 69 2.17 -4.35 -0.22
N ASP A 70 1.17 -4.68 -1.05
CA ASP A 70 1.27 -5.83 -1.94
C ASP A 70 2.38 -5.69 -2.99
N GLY A 71 2.76 -4.47 -3.34
CA GLY A 71 3.92 -4.23 -4.20
C GLY A 71 5.21 -4.76 -3.60
N CYS A 72 5.47 -4.49 -2.32
CA CYS A 72 6.64 -5.03 -1.61
C CYS A 72 6.52 -6.54 -1.38
N HIS A 73 5.31 -7.03 -1.07
CA HIS A 73 5.08 -8.47 -0.94
C HIS A 73 5.40 -9.21 -2.25
N HIS A 74 4.86 -8.72 -3.36
CA HIS A 74 5.08 -9.29 -4.69
C HIS A 74 6.55 -9.24 -5.12
N ALA A 75 7.22 -8.09 -4.92
CA ALA A 75 8.65 -7.97 -5.21
C ALA A 75 9.49 -8.98 -4.40
N ASN A 76 9.13 -9.24 -3.14
CA ASN A 76 9.79 -10.27 -2.34
C ASN A 76 9.56 -11.68 -2.90
N LEU A 77 8.33 -12.01 -3.32
CA LEU A 77 8.03 -13.30 -3.95
C LEU A 77 8.86 -13.52 -5.22
N LEU A 78 8.97 -12.51 -6.08
CA LEU A 78 9.80 -12.58 -7.29
C LEU A 78 11.28 -12.83 -6.95
N ARG A 79 11.82 -12.08 -5.99
CA ARG A 79 13.21 -12.25 -5.53
C ARG A 79 13.46 -13.66 -4.97
N GLU A 80 12.55 -14.18 -4.14
CA GLU A 80 12.73 -15.52 -3.55
C GLU A 80 12.64 -16.63 -4.61
N ALA A 81 11.81 -16.45 -5.65
CA ALA A 81 11.75 -17.36 -6.79
C ALA A 81 13.06 -17.39 -7.59
N GLU A 82 13.68 -16.22 -7.83
CA GLU A 82 14.96 -16.12 -8.54
C GLU A 82 16.11 -16.81 -7.79
N VAL A 83 16.20 -16.60 -6.47
CA VAL A 83 17.30 -17.10 -5.65
C VAL A 83 17.13 -18.59 -5.27
N ARG A 84 16.01 -19.22 -5.68
CA ARG A 84 15.67 -20.65 -5.40
C ARG A 84 15.88 -21.04 -3.93
N ARG A 85 15.57 -20.14 -2.99
CA ARG A 85 15.87 -20.37 -1.57
C ARG A 85 15.02 -21.46 -0.92
N GLY A 86 14.06 -22.03 -1.63
CA GLY A 86 13.20 -23.13 -1.18
C GLY A 86 12.20 -22.75 -0.08
N VAL A 87 12.52 -21.72 0.72
CA VAL A 87 11.71 -21.23 1.84
C VAL A 87 11.57 -19.72 1.72
N SER A 88 10.34 -19.26 1.52
CA SER A 88 10.01 -17.83 1.50
C SER A 88 10.28 -17.21 2.88
N ARG A 89 10.87 -16.02 2.88
CA ARG A 89 11.19 -15.25 4.08
C ARG A 89 10.46 -13.92 4.09
N CYS A 90 10.09 -13.47 5.28
CA CYS A 90 9.44 -12.19 5.48
C CYS A 90 10.37 -11.07 5.00
N PRO A 91 9.90 -10.14 4.16
CA PRO A 91 10.74 -9.03 3.68
C PRO A 91 11.10 -8.03 4.80
N PHE A 92 10.40 -8.06 5.93
CA PHE A 92 10.66 -7.21 7.09
C PHE A 92 11.60 -7.87 8.10
N CYS A 93 11.15 -8.94 8.78
CA CYS A 93 11.93 -9.58 9.86
C CYS A 93 12.81 -10.75 9.41
N ARG A 94 12.73 -11.18 8.14
CA ARG A 94 13.49 -12.30 7.55
C ARG A 94 13.22 -13.70 8.13
N GLU A 95 12.25 -13.82 9.04
CA GLU A 95 11.75 -15.11 9.51
C GLU A 95 11.07 -15.87 8.37
N THR A 96 11.00 -17.20 8.47
CA THR A 96 10.30 -18.03 7.49
C THR A 96 8.81 -17.68 7.46
N THR A 97 8.26 -17.49 6.27
CA THR A 97 6.81 -17.27 6.11
C THR A 97 6.08 -18.60 6.13
N PRO A 98 4.85 -18.65 6.67
CA PRO A 98 4.02 -19.86 6.60
C PRO A 98 3.80 -20.29 5.15
N SER A 99 3.82 -21.60 4.92
CA SER A 99 3.57 -22.24 3.62
C SER A 99 2.17 -22.88 3.56
N THR A 100 1.57 -23.15 4.71
CA THR A 100 0.20 -23.68 4.83
C THR A 100 -0.70 -22.77 5.67
N LYS A 101 -2.01 -23.00 5.58
CA LYS A 101 -3.00 -22.28 6.38
C LYS A 101 -2.82 -22.55 7.87
N GLU A 102 -2.51 -23.78 8.24
CA GLU A 102 -2.29 -24.19 9.63
C GLU A 102 -1.05 -23.49 10.23
N GLU A 103 0.01 -23.35 9.44
CA GLU A 103 1.18 -22.57 9.85
C GLU A 103 0.85 -21.09 9.99
N LEU A 104 0.05 -20.53 9.07
CA LEU A 104 -0.41 -19.15 9.14
C LEU A 104 -1.20 -18.88 10.43
N ASP A 105 -2.19 -19.75 10.72
CA ASP A 105 -3.00 -19.67 11.93
C ASP A 105 -2.14 -19.81 13.19
N LYS A 106 -1.18 -20.74 13.20
CA LYS A 106 -0.23 -20.91 14.31
C LYS A 106 0.61 -19.66 14.56
N PHE A 107 1.09 -19.02 13.50
CA PHE A 107 1.89 -17.80 13.62
C PHE A 107 1.04 -16.64 14.13
N MET A 108 -0.18 -16.51 13.62
CA MET A 108 -1.14 -15.51 14.08
C MET A 108 -1.47 -15.69 15.57
N MET A 109 -1.81 -16.91 16.00
CA MET A 109 -2.16 -17.19 17.39
C MET A 109 -1.01 -16.88 18.36
N LYS A 110 0.24 -17.17 17.99
CA LYS A 110 1.41 -16.76 18.79
C LYS A 110 1.49 -15.25 19.02
N ARG A 111 1.12 -14.45 18.03
CA ARG A 111 1.11 -12.98 18.13
C ARG A 111 -0.08 -12.49 18.96
N ILE A 112 -1.24 -13.14 18.81
CA ILE A 112 -2.44 -12.90 19.62
C ILE A 112 -2.16 -13.19 21.10
N GLU A 113 -1.53 -14.33 21.43
CA GLU A 113 -1.13 -14.69 22.80
C GLU A 113 -0.15 -13.67 23.41
N ALA A 114 0.65 -13.01 22.56
CA ALA A 114 1.53 -11.92 22.95
C ALA A 114 0.82 -10.54 23.01
N ASN A 115 -0.51 -10.50 22.88
CA ASN A 115 -1.33 -9.30 22.89
C ASN A 115 -0.93 -8.27 21.80
N ASP A 116 -0.52 -8.76 20.63
CA ASP A 116 -0.13 -7.90 19.51
C ASP A 116 -1.38 -7.24 18.89
N PRO A 117 -1.46 -5.90 18.86
CA PRO A 117 -2.66 -5.18 18.44
C PRO A 117 -2.99 -5.37 16.96
N VAL A 118 -1.97 -5.57 16.11
CA VAL A 118 -2.20 -5.77 14.67
C VAL A 118 -2.77 -7.17 14.42
N ALA A 119 -2.28 -8.18 15.13
CA ALA A 119 -2.82 -9.54 15.05
C ALA A 119 -4.27 -9.63 15.57
N LEU A 120 -4.56 -8.99 16.71
CA LEU A 120 -5.92 -8.91 17.27
C LEU A 120 -6.88 -8.20 16.32
N SER A 121 -6.50 -7.03 15.82
CA SER A 121 -7.31 -6.26 14.87
C SER A 121 -7.58 -7.05 13.58
N HIS A 122 -6.57 -7.76 13.07
CA HIS A 122 -6.75 -8.63 11.91
C HIS A 122 -7.76 -9.73 12.19
N LYS A 123 -7.68 -10.41 13.35
CA LYS A 123 -8.59 -11.50 13.71
C LYS A 123 -10.03 -11.03 13.89
N GLY A 124 -10.22 -9.86 14.52
CA GLY A 124 -11.54 -9.23 14.59
C GLY A 124 -12.11 -8.90 13.22
N GLY A 125 -11.26 -8.43 12.29
CA GLY A 125 -11.64 -8.16 10.91
C GLY A 125 -12.09 -9.41 10.15
N GLU A 126 -11.38 -10.53 10.32
CA GLU A 126 -11.80 -11.83 9.77
C GLU A 126 -13.20 -12.22 10.27
N LYS A 127 -13.43 -12.16 11.59
CA LYS A 127 -14.73 -12.51 12.19
C LYS A 127 -15.85 -11.60 11.76
N TYR A 128 -15.56 -10.31 11.58
CA TYR A 128 -16.52 -9.35 11.04
C TYR A 128 -16.92 -9.73 9.61
N ASN A 129 -15.95 -10.05 8.75
CA ASN A 129 -16.20 -10.42 7.35
C ASN A 129 -16.94 -11.77 7.22
N GLU A 130 -16.76 -12.68 8.18
CA GLU A 130 -17.53 -13.93 8.31
C GLU A 130 -18.98 -13.69 8.79
N GLY A 131 -19.34 -12.47 9.21
CA GLY A 131 -20.64 -12.12 9.77
C GLY A 131 -20.80 -12.49 11.25
N ASN A 132 -19.73 -12.95 11.91
CA ASN A 132 -19.73 -13.23 13.35
C ASN A 132 -19.33 -11.98 14.14
N TYR A 133 -20.25 -11.03 14.20
CA TYR A 133 -20.05 -9.75 14.90
C TYR A 133 -19.78 -9.89 16.41
N PRO A 134 -20.43 -10.80 17.16
CA PRO A 134 -20.12 -10.99 18.58
C PRO A 134 -18.66 -11.36 18.81
N SER A 135 -18.15 -12.37 18.10
CA SER A 135 -16.73 -12.74 18.22
C SER A 135 -15.80 -11.65 17.69
N ALA A 136 -16.19 -10.92 16.63
CA ALA A 136 -15.40 -9.79 16.14
C ALA A 136 -15.22 -8.71 17.23
N PHE A 137 -16.27 -8.42 17.99
CA PHE A 137 -16.22 -7.45 19.08
C PHE A 137 -15.27 -7.91 20.20
N GLU A 138 -15.31 -9.19 20.59
CA GLU A 138 -14.39 -9.77 21.58
C GLU A 138 -12.92 -9.62 21.20
N TRP A 139 -12.58 -9.61 19.90
CA TRP A 139 -11.21 -9.38 19.44
C TRP A 139 -10.79 -7.92 19.42
N TYR A 140 -11.74 -6.98 19.42
CA TYR A 140 -11.47 -5.54 19.41
C TYR A 140 -11.42 -4.90 20.80
N THR A 141 -11.90 -5.61 21.84
CA THR A 141 -11.96 -5.15 23.23
C THR A 141 -11.00 -5.91 24.13
#